data_AF-H0GZC9-F1
#
_entry.id   AF-H0GZC9-F1
#
_cell.length_a   1.000
_cell.length_b   1.000
_cell.length_c   1.000
_cell.angle_alpha   90.00
_cell.angle_beta   90.00
_cell.angle_gamma   90.00
#
_symmetry.space_group_name_H-M   'P 1'
#
loop_
_entity.id
_entity.type
_entity.pdbx_description
1 polymer ?
#
loop_
_entity_poly.entity_id
_entity_poly.type
_entity_poly.pdbx_seq_one_letter_code
_entity_poly.pdbx_strand_id
1 'polypeptide(L)'
;MSQKENLLDNPVEFLKEVRESFNIQQDVDAMRRIRHDLDIIREESEAKIAEEKSTVSESNRKLNAERINVAKLEGDLEYTNEEGNEFGSRDNLVKLFNDLDGLERNIVSLRSELDEKMKLYIKDSEIVSTSDGSEINPRMIESEMEDQSGITSEANENILKLKLYRSLGVILDLENNQVLISRKNDGNIDVLPLDDSLSDYYKTKYIWERLGK
;
A
#
# COMPACT_ATOMS: atom_id res chain seq x y z
N MET A 1 58.44 59.82 57.85
CA MET A 1 59.01 59.74 56.49
C MET A 1 58.11 58.88 55.62
N SER A 2 57.04 59.42 55.03
CA SER A 2 56.15 58.62 54.15
C SER A 2 55.15 59.47 53.33
N GLN A 3 55.57 60.61 52.78
CA GLN A 3 54.69 61.41 51.89
C GLN A 3 55.31 61.77 50.55
N LYS A 4 56.64 61.62 50.37
CA LYS A 4 57.30 61.87 49.08
C LYS A 4 57.26 60.66 48.13
N GLU A 5 57.10 59.44 48.64
CA GLU A 5 57.01 58.22 47.80
C GLU A 5 55.62 57.98 47.19
N ASN A 6 54.59 58.74 47.61
CA ASN A 6 53.25 58.67 47.01
C ASN A 6 53.02 59.73 45.92
N LEU A 7 54.04 60.51 45.55
CA LEU A 7 53.93 61.56 44.54
C LEU A 7 54.70 61.11 43.31
N LEU A 8 54.02 60.94 42.18
CA LEU A 8 54.66 60.58 40.90
C LEU A 8 55.80 61.55 40.58
N ASP A 9 57.00 61.02 40.38
CA ASP A 9 58.22 61.83 40.13
C ASP A 9 58.10 62.69 38.86
N ASN A 10 57.32 62.24 37.86
CA ASN A 10 56.98 63.04 36.69
C ASN A 10 55.59 62.70 36.14
N PRO A 11 54.52 63.35 36.63
CA PRO A 11 53.15 63.05 36.21
C PRO A 11 52.87 63.45 34.75
N VAL A 12 53.65 64.39 34.19
CA VAL A 12 53.45 64.89 32.82
C VAL A 12 53.95 63.87 31.79
N GLU A 13 55.09 63.23 32.03
CA GLU A 13 55.58 62.14 31.18
C GLU A 13 54.66 60.91 31.29
N PHE A 14 54.15 60.58 32.48
CA PHE A 14 53.18 59.50 32.62
C PHE A 14 51.89 59.77 31.82
N LEU A 15 51.36 61.00 31.84
CA LEU A 15 50.22 61.37 31.02
C LEU A 15 50.51 61.29 29.51
N LYS A 16 51.74 61.61 29.10
CA LYS A 16 52.19 61.52 27.71
C LYS A 16 52.33 60.06 27.27
N GLU A 17 52.93 59.21 28.09
CA GLU A 17 53.07 57.78 27.88
C GLU A 17 51.72 57.07 27.84
N VAL A 18 50.80 57.41 28.75
CA VAL A 18 49.43 56.88 28.73
C VAL A 18 48.69 57.32 27.46
N ARG A 19 48.85 58.57 27.03
CA ARG A 19 48.26 59.05 25.77
C ARG A 19 48.84 58.34 24.55
N GLU A 20 50.14 58.09 24.53
CA GLU A 20 50.81 57.39 23.42
C GLU A 20 50.48 55.88 23.41
N SER A 21 50.28 55.29 24.59
CA SER A 21 49.83 53.90 24.75
C SER A 21 48.35 53.72 24.45
N PHE A 22 47.54 54.78 24.51
CA PHE A 22 46.12 54.75 24.20
C PHE A 22 45.89 54.74 22.68
N ASN A 23 46.00 53.53 22.11
CA ASN A 23 45.89 53.34 20.67
C ASN A 23 44.43 53.24 20.20
N ILE A 24 43.81 54.40 19.96
CA ILE A 24 42.45 54.51 19.43
C ILE A 24 42.32 53.79 18.07
N GLN A 25 43.37 53.80 17.26
CA GLN A 25 43.31 53.22 15.92
C GLN A 25 43.15 51.70 15.95
N GLN A 26 43.80 51.03 16.91
CA GLN A 26 43.63 49.60 17.13
C GLN A 26 42.17 49.23 17.43
N ASP A 27 41.51 50.02 18.27
CA ASP A 27 40.11 49.80 18.63
C ASP A 27 39.16 50.13 17.48
N VAL A 28 39.45 51.18 16.70
CA VAL A 28 38.72 51.50 15.47
C VAL A 28 38.82 50.35 14.46
N ASP A 29 40.00 49.76 14.29
CA ASP A 29 40.21 48.63 13.38
C ASP A 29 39.59 47.34 13.92
N ALA A 30 39.55 47.14 15.24
CA ALA A 30 38.75 46.07 15.85
C ALA A 30 37.25 46.26 15.59
N MET A 31 36.73 47.48 15.73
CA MET A 31 35.32 47.79 15.44
C MET A 31 34.97 47.62 13.95
N ARG A 32 35.89 47.93 13.04
CA ARG A 32 35.71 47.64 11.60
C ARG A 32 35.65 46.15 11.32
N ARG A 33 36.50 45.35 11.97
CA ARG A 33 36.47 43.88 11.89
C ARG A 33 35.15 43.33 12.42
N ILE A 34 34.72 43.75 13.62
CA ILE A 34 33.44 43.34 14.19
C ILE A 34 32.27 43.69 13.26
N ARG A 35 32.29 44.87 12.63
CA ARG A 35 31.25 45.23 11.65
C ARG A 35 31.27 44.30 10.45
N HIS A 36 32.43 43.99 9.90
CA HIS A 36 32.56 43.05 8.79
C HIS A 36 32.07 41.65 9.17
N ASP A 37 32.41 41.17 10.36
CA ASP A 37 31.94 39.88 10.86
C ASP A 37 30.41 39.87 11.04
N LEU A 38 29.82 40.98 11.50
CA LEU A 38 28.37 41.12 11.58
C LEU A 38 27.70 41.12 10.20
N ASP A 39 28.34 41.74 9.19
CA ASP A 39 27.83 41.72 7.82
C ASP A 39 27.87 40.30 7.23
N ILE A 40 28.95 39.53 7.49
CA ILE A 40 29.05 38.11 7.11
C ILE A 40 27.96 37.28 7.80
N ILE A 41 27.78 37.42 9.11
CA ILE A 41 26.75 36.71 9.86
C ILE A 41 25.37 37.05 9.31
N ARG A 42 25.14 38.31 8.97
CA ARG A 42 23.88 38.74 8.38
C ARG A 42 23.64 38.08 7.03
N GLU A 43 24.62 38.09 6.13
CA GLU A 43 24.52 37.44 4.81
C GLU A 43 24.27 35.93 4.95
N GLU A 44 25.01 35.25 5.82
CA GLU A 44 24.83 33.82 6.07
C GLU A 44 23.45 33.53 6.69
N SER A 45 22.98 34.38 7.60
CA SER A 45 21.66 34.25 8.21
C SER A 45 20.54 34.47 7.19
N GLU A 46 20.66 35.47 6.31
CA GLU A 46 19.68 35.74 5.25
C GLU A 46 19.64 34.60 4.23
N ALA A 47 20.80 34.04 3.87
CA ALA A 47 20.89 32.85 3.01
C ALA A 47 20.24 31.62 3.65
N LYS A 48 20.51 31.35 4.93
CA LYS A 48 19.88 30.25 5.67
C LYS A 48 18.37 30.42 5.80
N ILE A 49 17.90 31.63 6.08
CA ILE A 49 16.46 31.93 6.14
C ILE A 49 15.80 31.71 4.78
N ALA A 50 16.47 32.08 3.69
CA ALA A 50 15.94 31.85 2.34
C ALA A 50 15.86 30.36 1.99
N GLU A 51 16.89 29.58 2.32
CA GLU A 51 16.91 28.13 2.16
C GLU A 51 15.83 27.46 3.00
N GLU A 52 15.75 27.77 4.29
CA GLU A 52 14.78 27.20 5.21
C GLU A 52 13.36 27.55 4.78
N LYS A 53 13.10 28.78 4.32
CA LYS A 53 11.81 29.17 3.72
C LYS A 53 11.47 28.34 2.48
N SER A 54 12.45 28.00 1.65
CA SER A 54 12.25 27.10 0.50
C SER A 54 11.86 25.71 0.97
N THR A 55 12.59 25.14 1.92
CA THR A 55 12.28 23.80 2.48
C THR A 55 10.90 23.75 3.14
N VAL A 56 10.52 24.81 3.86
CA VAL A 56 9.18 24.94 4.47
C VAL A 56 8.10 25.03 3.39
N SER A 57 8.35 25.76 2.30
CA SER A 57 7.42 25.84 1.17
C SER A 57 7.23 24.47 0.50
N GLU A 58 8.31 23.73 0.28
CA GLU A 58 8.25 22.37 -0.27
C GLU A 58 7.54 21.40 0.66
N SER A 59 7.84 21.43 1.96
CA SER A 59 7.14 20.61 2.95
C SER A 59 5.66 20.94 3.02
N ASN A 60 5.27 22.21 2.89
CA ASN A 60 3.88 22.64 2.84
C ASN A 60 3.19 22.14 1.55
N ARG A 61 3.87 22.18 0.41
CA ARG A 61 3.38 21.57 -0.84
C ARG A 61 3.15 20.06 -0.69
N LYS A 62 4.10 19.34 -0.09
CA LYS A 62 3.96 17.89 0.20
C LYS A 62 2.78 17.62 1.13
N LEU A 63 2.63 18.42 2.19
CA LEU A 63 1.53 18.29 3.13
C LEU A 63 0.17 18.55 2.47
N ASN A 64 0.08 19.55 1.58
CA ASN A 64 -1.15 19.80 0.82
C ASN A 64 -1.44 18.68 -0.18
N ALA A 65 -0.42 18.14 -0.86
CA ALA A 65 -0.59 16.98 -1.73
C ALA A 65 -1.11 15.77 -0.94
N GLU A 66 -0.55 15.52 0.25
CA GLU A 66 -0.99 14.43 1.11
C GLU A 66 -2.40 14.65 1.66
N ARG A 67 -2.78 15.89 1.99
CA ARG A 67 -4.17 16.22 2.33
C ARG A 67 -5.14 15.95 1.18
N ILE A 68 -4.74 16.22 -0.06
CA ILE A 68 -5.55 15.89 -1.25
C ILE A 68 -5.67 14.38 -1.41
N ASN A 69 -4.58 13.63 -1.18
CA ASN A 69 -4.60 12.16 -1.21
C ASN A 69 -5.51 11.59 -0.12
N VAL A 70 -5.42 12.10 1.11
CA VAL A 70 -6.29 11.71 2.22
C VAL A 70 -7.75 12.02 1.90
N ALA A 71 -8.05 13.22 1.38
CA ALA A 71 -9.41 13.57 0.99
C ALA A 71 -9.95 12.67 -0.14
N LYS A 72 -9.08 12.25 -1.08
CA LYS A 72 -9.43 11.29 -2.12
C LYS A 72 -9.73 9.92 -1.53
N LEU A 73 -8.86 9.42 -0.66
CA LEU A 73 -9.05 8.13 0.01
C LEU A 73 -10.29 8.13 0.91
N GLU A 74 -10.59 9.24 1.57
CA GLU A 74 -11.81 9.42 2.36
C GLU A 74 -13.05 9.38 1.46
N GLY A 75 -13.02 10.02 0.29
CA GLY A 75 -14.07 9.91 -0.72
C GLY A 75 -14.22 8.50 -1.30
N ASP A 76 -13.11 7.82 -1.58
CA ASP A 76 -13.12 6.42 -2.05
C ASP A 76 -13.67 5.48 -0.94
N LEU A 77 -13.37 5.75 0.33
CA LEU A 77 -13.93 5.04 1.47
C LEU A 77 -15.43 5.29 1.63
N GLU A 78 -15.90 6.51 1.40
CA GLU A 78 -17.32 6.84 1.42
C GLU A 78 -18.06 6.13 0.28
N TYR A 79 -17.51 6.18 -0.94
CA TYR A 79 -18.04 5.47 -2.10
C TYR A 79 -18.09 3.95 -1.88
N THR A 80 -17.02 3.34 -1.36
CA THR A 80 -17.00 1.90 -1.05
C THR A 80 -17.90 1.52 0.12
N ASN A 81 -18.13 2.41 1.10
CA ASN A 81 -19.14 2.18 2.14
C ASN A 81 -20.56 2.30 1.60
N GLU A 82 -20.83 3.23 0.69
CA GLU A 82 -22.11 3.32 0.00
C GLU A 82 -22.37 2.07 -0.85
N GLU A 83 -21.39 1.64 -1.66
CA GLU A 83 -21.45 0.41 -2.44
C GLU A 83 -21.52 -0.84 -1.54
N GLY A 84 -20.83 -0.83 -0.40
CA GLY A 84 -20.89 -1.86 0.64
C GLY A 84 -22.25 -1.94 1.34
N ASN A 85 -22.90 -0.80 1.57
CA ASN A 85 -24.28 -0.73 2.06
C ASN A 85 -25.29 -1.12 0.98
N GLU A 86 -25.01 -0.84 -0.29
CA GLU A 86 -25.78 -1.39 -1.41
C GLU A 86 -25.61 -2.91 -1.47
N PHE A 87 -24.42 -3.43 -1.15
CA PHE A 87 -24.14 -4.84 -0.85
C PHE A 87 -24.68 -5.33 0.51
N GLY A 88 -25.26 -4.46 1.33
CA GLY A 88 -26.27 -4.78 2.35
C GLY A 88 -27.47 -5.55 1.76
N SER A 89 -27.55 -5.61 0.42
CA SER A 89 -28.13 -6.70 -0.36
C SER A 89 -27.77 -8.11 0.10
N ARG A 90 -26.85 -8.34 1.06
CA ARG A 90 -26.72 -9.61 1.78
C ARG A 90 -28.07 -10.10 2.32
N ASP A 91 -28.92 -9.21 2.82
CA ASP A 91 -30.30 -9.57 3.22
C ASP A 91 -31.18 -9.92 2.02
N ASN A 92 -31.01 -9.24 0.89
CA ASN A 92 -31.71 -9.58 -0.36
C ASN A 92 -31.19 -10.90 -0.96
N LEU A 93 -29.91 -11.22 -0.79
CA LEU A 93 -29.25 -12.44 -1.23
C LEU A 93 -29.66 -13.61 -0.34
N VAL A 94 -29.79 -13.38 0.97
CA VAL A 94 -30.37 -14.35 1.91
C VAL A 94 -31.85 -14.59 1.62
N LYS A 95 -32.62 -13.55 1.27
CA LYS A 95 -34.01 -13.71 0.79
C LYS A 95 -34.06 -14.51 -0.51
N LEU A 96 -33.24 -14.17 -1.50
CA LEU A 96 -33.16 -14.87 -2.77
C LEU A 96 -32.75 -16.35 -2.58
N PHE A 97 -31.83 -16.61 -1.65
CA PHE A 97 -31.40 -17.95 -1.28
C PHE A 97 -32.55 -18.75 -0.63
N ASN A 98 -33.27 -18.15 0.31
CA ASN A 98 -34.45 -18.77 0.92
C ASN A 98 -35.58 -19.02 -0.09
N ASP A 99 -35.78 -18.10 -1.04
CA ASP A 99 -36.75 -18.26 -2.12
C ASP A 99 -36.35 -19.42 -3.06
N LEU A 100 -35.06 -19.55 -3.37
CA LEU A 100 -34.49 -20.68 -4.12
C LEU A 100 -34.67 -22.01 -3.38
N ASP A 101 -34.39 -22.06 -2.08
CA ASP A 101 -34.59 -23.22 -1.21
C ASP A 101 -36.08 -23.61 -1.15
N GLY A 102 -36.97 -22.62 -1.07
CA GLY A 102 -38.42 -22.81 -1.12
C GLY A 102 -38.88 -23.36 -2.48
N LEU A 103 -38.31 -22.87 -3.56
CA LEU A 103 -38.61 -23.32 -4.92
C LEU A 103 -38.06 -24.74 -5.17
N GLU A 104 -36.88 -25.07 -4.64
CA GLU A 104 -36.34 -26.43 -4.66
C GLU A 104 -37.26 -27.41 -3.94
N ARG A 105 -37.75 -27.06 -2.73
CA ARG A 105 -38.73 -27.89 -2.01
C ARG A 105 -40.02 -28.08 -2.79
N ASN A 106 -40.50 -27.05 -3.48
CA ASN A 106 -41.68 -27.15 -4.34
C ASN A 106 -41.41 -28.01 -5.58
N ILE A 107 -40.24 -27.94 -6.20
CA ILE A 107 -39.86 -28.83 -7.31
C ILE A 107 -39.79 -30.28 -6.83
N VAL A 108 -39.19 -30.53 -5.66
CA VAL A 108 -39.12 -31.87 -5.07
C VAL A 108 -40.52 -32.39 -4.74
N SER A 109 -41.41 -31.55 -4.19
CA SER A 109 -42.79 -31.97 -3.92
C SER A 109 -43.57 -32.24 -5.20
N LEU A 110 -43.45 -31.38 -6.22
CA LEU A 110 -44.08 -31.56 -7.53
C LEU A 110 -43.55 -32.81 -8.23
N ARG A 111 -42.25 -33.11 -8.13
CA ARG A 111 -41.68 -34.37 -8.64
C ARG A 111 -42.20 -35.57 -7.88
N SER A 112 -42.28 -35.51 -6.55
CA SER A 112 -42.88 -36.58 -5.74
C SER A 112 -44.34 -36.81 -6.08
N GLU A 113 -45.12 -35.74 -6.30
CA GLU A 113 -46.53 -35.83 -6.69
C GLU A 113 -46.67 -36.38 -8.11
N LEU A 114 -45.76 -36.00 -9.02
CA LEU A 114 -45.68 -36.55 -10.37
C LEU A 114 -45.34 -38.04 -10.34
N ASP A 115 -44.36 -38.45 -9.52
CA ASP A 115 -43.97 -39.86 -9.34
C ASP A 115 -45.11 -40.68 -8.72
N GLU A 116 -45.85 -40.09 -7.77
CA GLU A 116 -47.02 -40.73 -7.17
C GLU A 116 -48.16 -40.88 -8.18
N LYS A 117 -48.45 -39.83 -8.96
CA LYS A 117 -49.41 -39.88 -10.08
C LYS A 117 -48.97 -40.84 -11.17
N MET A 118 -47.69 -40.87 -11.52
CA MET A 118 -47.13 -41.80 -12.50
C MET A 118 -47.22 -43.24 -11.99
N LYS A 119 -46.97 -43.49 -10.69
CA LYS A 119 -47.20 -44.80 -10.08
C LYS A 119 -48.67 -45.20 -10.08
N LEU A 120 -49.58 -44.23 -9.90
CA LEU A 120 -51.02 -44.47 -10.00
C LEU A 120 -51.41 -44.81 -11.44
N TYR A 121 -50.93 -44.05 -12.42
CA TYR A 121 -51.15 -44.33 -13.84
C TYR A 121 -50.49 -45.62 -14.30
N ILE A 122 -49.33 -46.01 -13.78
CA ILE A 122 -48.69 -47.31 -14.08
C ILE A 122 -49.48 -48.46 -13.47
N LYS A 123 -50.00 -48.30 -12.25
CA LYS A 123 -50.91 -49.28 -11.63
C LYS A 123 -52.22 -49.40 -12.40
N ASP A 124 -52.74 -48.30 -12.93
CA ASP A 124 -53.94 -48.29 -13.77
C ASP A 124 -53.66 -48.76 -15.21
N SER A 125 -52.40 -48.68 -15.66
CA SER A 125 -51.93 -49.04 -17.01
C SER A 125 -51.42 -50.47 -17.12
N GLU A 126 -51.34 -51.27 -16.05
CA GLU A 126 -50.98 -52.70 -16.13
C GLU A 126 -52.06 -53.55 -16.84
N ILE A 127 -53.13 -52.91 -17.37
CA ILE A 127 -54.14 -53.53 -18.24
C ILE A 127 -53.94 -53.19 -19.74
N VAL A 128 -53.01 -52.31 -20.11
CA VAL A 128 -52.75 -52.00 -21.54
C VAL A 128 -51.26 -52.01 -21.84
N SER A 129 -50.69 -53.20 -21.92
CA SER A 129 -49.45 -53.43 -22.67
C SER A 129 -49.81 -53.72 -24.13
N THR A 130 -49.82 -52.68 -24.97
CA THR A 130 -49.76 -52.84 -26.42
C THR A 130 -48.42 -52.34 -26.94
N SER A 131 -47.71 -53.29 -27.55
CA SER A 131 -46.67 -53.15 -28.56
C SER A 131 -46.67 -51.83 -29.34
N ASP A 132 -45.63 -51.03 -29.15
CA ASP A 132 -44.85 -50.41 -30.24
C ASP A 132 -43.79 -49.48 -29.63
N GLY A 133 -42.60 -50.05 -29.41
CA GLY A 133 -41.40 -49.30 -29.05
C GLY A 133 -40.67 -48.87 -30.31
N SER A 134 -40.96 -47.68 -30.80
CA SER A 134 -40.19 -47.03 -31.87
C SER A 134 -38.92 -46.37 -31.31
N GLU A 135 -37.84 -46.57 -32.06
CA GLU A 135 -36.46 -46.21 -31.75
C GLU A 135 -36.24 -44.69 -31.65
N ILE A 136 -35.40 -44.27 -30.69
CA ILE A 136 -34.78 -42.94 -30.71
C ILE A 136 -33.25 -43.12 -30.65
N ASN A 137 -32.59 -42.72 -31.74
CA ASN A 137 -31.14 -42.72 -31.94
C ASN A 137 -30.40 -41.78 -30.95
N PRO A 138 -29.31 -42.22 -30.30
CA PRO A 138 -28.46 -41.33 -29.50
C PRO A 138 -27.31 -40.79 -30.36
N ARG A 139 -27.53 -39.67 -31.06
CA ARG A 139 -26.46 -38.98 -31.81
C ARG A 139 -26.52 -37.44 -31.73
N MET A 140 -27.02 -36.88 -30.63
CA MET A 140 -27.07 -35.43 -30.41
C MET A 140 -26.61 -35.03 -29.00
N ILE A 141 -25.53 -35.60 -28.48
CA ILE A 141 -24.96 -35.20 -27.16
C ILE A 141 -23.44 -34.93 -27.24
N GLU A 142 -22.85 -34.79 -28.43
CA GLU A 142 -21.40 -34.49 -28.56
C GLU A 142 -21.07 -33.06 -29.02
N SER A 143 -22.06 -32.18 -29.18
CA SER A 143 -21.86 -30.87 -29.81
C SER A 143 -21.81 -29.66 -28.86
N GLU A 144 -21.77 -29.86 -27.53
CA GLU A 144 -21.84 -28.74 -26.56
C GLU A 144 -20.67 -28.70 -25.54
N MET A 145 -19.58 -29.44 -25.77
CA MET A 145 -18.39 -29.39 -24.89
C MET A 145 -17.15 -28.72 -25.51
N GLU A 146 -17.26 -28.15 -26.71
CA GLU A 146 -16.12 -27.49 -27.39
C GLU A 146 -16.03 -25.96 -27.18
N ASP A 147 -17.02 -25.33 -26.53
CA ASP A 147 -17.10 -23.85 -26.43
C ASP A 147 -16.53 -23.23 -25.15
N GLN A 148 -15.69 -23.94 -24.38
CA GLN A 148 -15.02 -23.35 -23.19
C GLN A 148 -13.48 -23.49 -23.14
N SER A 149 -12.80 -23.77 -24.25
CA SER A 149 -11.34 -23.71 -24.32
C SER A 149 -10.82 -22.53 -25.15
N GLY A 150 -11.38 -21.34 -24.94
CA GLY A 150 -10.79 -20.07 -25.35
C GLY A 150 -9.64 -19.61 -24.43
N ILE A 151 -8.88 -20.55 -23.86
CA ILE A 151 -7.71 -20.23 -23.03
C ILE A 151 -6.50 -20.31 -23.96
N THR A 152 -6.00 -19.14 -24.34
CA THR A 152 -4.77 -18.98 -25.10
C THR A 152 -3.65 -19.85 -24.51
N SER A 153 -2.83 -20.48 -25.36
CA SER A 153 -1.68 -21.30 -24.93
C SER A 153 -0.77 -20.58 -23.92
N GLU A 154 -0.75 -19.25 -23.95
CA GLU A 154 0.00 -18.37 -23.03
C GLU A 154 -0.59 -18.31 -21.61
N ALA A 155 -1.91 -18.37 -21.47
CA ALA A 155 -2.57 -18.39 -20.16
C ALA A 155 -2.29 -19.72 -19.43
N ASN A 156 -2.18 -20.83 -20.17
CA ASN A 156 -1.74 -22.11 -19.62
C ASN A 156 -0.26 -22.07 -19.18
N GLU A 157 0.61 -21.39 -19.90
CA GLU A 157 2.02 -21.25 -19.49
C GLU A 157 2.17 -20.37 -18.24
N ASN A 158 1.45 -19.24 -18.18
CA ASN A 158 1.45 -18.35 -17.02
C ASN A 158 0.86 -19.03 -15.79
N ILE A 159 -0.20 -19.83 -15.93
CA ILE A 159 -0.78 -20.55 -14.79
C ILE A 159 0.18 -21.63 -14.27
N LEU A 160 0.95 -22.27 -15.15
CA LEU A 160 2.01 -23.22 -14.79
C LEU A 160 3.16 -22.51 -14.08
N LYS A 161 3.62 -21.37 -14.59
CA LYS A 161 4.65 -20.53 -13.94
C LYS A 161 4.20 -20.06 -12.56
N LEU A 162 2.96 -19.57 -12.43
CA LEU A 162 2.40 -19.14 -11.15
C LEU A 162 2.29 -20.30 -10.16
N LYS A 163 1.82 -21.48 -10.61
CA LYS A 163 1.82 -22.69 -9.77
C LYS A 163 3.22 -23.09 -9.33
N LEU A 164 4.21 -22.97 -10.21
CA LEU A 164 5.61 -23.24 -9.91
C LEU A 164 6.16 -22.25 -8.86
N TYR A 165 6.04 -20.94 -9.08
CA TYR A 165 6.49 -19.93 -8.10
C TYR A 165 5.79 -20.06 -6.74
N ARG A 166 4.50 -20.39 -6.74
CA ARG A 166 3.77 -20.70 -5.51
C ARG A 166 4.31 -21.94 -4.81
N SER A 167 4.66 -22.99 -5.57
CA SER A 167 5.27 -24.21 -5.00
C SER A 167 6.69 -23.99 -4.47
N LEU A 168 7.42 -22.99 -4.99
CA LEU A 168 8.69 -22.51 -4.44
C LEU A 168 8.53 -21.78 -3.10
N GLY A 169 7.29 -21.53 -2.66
CA GLY A 169 7.00 -20.83 -1.41
C GLY A 169 6.94 -19.31 -1.56
N VAL A 170 6.92 -18.79 -2.79
CA VAL A 170 6.77 -17.35 -3.05
C VAL A 170 5.31 -17.05 -3.33
N ILE A 171 4.66 -16.34 -2.40
CA ILE A 171 3.26 -15.92 -2.49
C ILE A 171 3.25 -14.40 -2.65
N LEU A 172 2.61 -13.92 -3.71
CA LEU A 172 2.44 -12.50 -3.99
C LEU A 172 1.17 -12.02 -3.28
N ASP A 173 1.31 -11.09 -2.35
CA ASP A 173 0.21 -10.40 -1.69
C ASP A 173 0.14 -8.96 -2.23
N LEU A 174 -0.59 -8.80 -3.33
CA LEU A 174 -0.77 -7.52 -3.99
C LEU A 174 -1.65 -6.56 -3.19
N GLU A 175 -2.48 -7.07 -2.28
CA GLU A 175 -3.39 -6.24 -1.45
C GLU A 175 -2.59 -5.38 -0.47
N ASN A 176 -1.54 -5.96 0.12
CA ASN A 176 -0.65 -5.26 1.04
C ASN A 176 0.68 -4.84 0.39
N ASN A 177 0.80 -4.95 -0.94
CA ASN A 177 2.01 -4.66 -1.72
C ASN A 177 3.28 -5.33 -1.14
N GLN A 178 3.19 -6.63 -0.83
CA GLN A 178 4.25 -7.40 -0.20
C GLN A 178 4.37 -8.82 -0.80
N VAL A 179 5.55 -9.42 -0.67
CA VAL A 179 5.82 -10.81 -1.05
C VAL A 179 6.06 -11.61 0.22
N LEU A 180 5.32 -12.70 0.35
CA LEU A 180 5.44 -13.66 1.43
C LEU A 180 6.30 -14.82 0.96
N ILE A 181 7.41 -15.07 1.65
CA ILE A 181 8.30 -16.20 1.38
C ILE A 181 8.10 -17.21 2.50
N SER A 182 7.41 -18.30 2.18
CA SER A 182 7.11 -19.42 3.07
C SER A 182 7.75 -20.69 2.53
N ARG A 183 9.02 -20.94 2.90
CA ARG A 183 9.75 -22.16 2.52
C ARG A 183 9.70 -23.22 3.60
N LYS A 184 9.83 -22.82 4.85
CA LYS A 184 9.76 -23.72 5.98
C LYS A 184 8.32 -23.70 6.45
N ASN A 185 7.66 -24.85 6.45
CA ASN A 185 6.31 -25.02 6.99
C ASN A 185 6.32 -24.96 8.54
N ASP A 186 7.28 -24.21 9.11
CA ASP A 186 7.57 -24.03 10.53
C ASP A 186 6.88 -22.79 11.11
N GLY A 187 6.07 -22.09 10.31
CA GLY A 187 5.31 -20.92 10.72
C GLY A 187 6.07 -19.59 10.59
N ASN A 188 7.34 -19.60 10.18
CA ASN A 188 8.11 -18.38 9.94
C ASN A 188 7.99 -17.96 8.47
N ILE A 189 7.18 -16.93 8.22
CA ILE A 189 7.02 -16.32 6.90
C ILE A 189 7.87 -15.06 6.85
N ASP A 190 8.80 -14.99 5.90
CA ASP A 190 9.54 -13.76 5.63
C ASP A 190 8.68 -12.84 4.75
N VAL A 191 8.43 -11.62 5.22
CA VAL A 191 7.68 -10.60 4.49
C VAL A 191 8.65 -9.64 3.82
N LEU A 192 8.54 -9.49 2.50
CA LEU A 192 9.32 -8.52 1.72
C LEU A 192 8.39 -7.47 1.11
N PRO A 193 8.45 -6.19 1.52
CA PRO A 193 7.66 -5.14 0.88
C PRO A 193 8.10 -4.93 -0.58
N LEU A 194 7.14 -4.65 -1.46
CA LEU A 194 7.35 -4.35 -2.88
C LEU A 194 7.55 -2.85 -3.14
N ASP A 195 7.79 -2.06 -2.10
CA ASP A 195 8.02 -0.63 -2.20
C ASP A 195 9.29 -0.30 -3.02
N ASP A 196 9.32 0.90 -3.60
CA ASP A 196 10.45 1.36 -4.44
C ASP A 196 11.69 1.74 -3.61
N SER A 197 11.68 1.43 -2.31
CA SER A 197 12.80 1.70 -1.40
C SER A 197 13.98 0.76 -1.62
N LEU A 198 13.73 -0.44 -2.15
CA LEU A 198 14.74 -1.47 -2.39
C LEU A 198 14.92 -1.69 -3.89
N SER A 199 16.17 -1.63 -4.35
CA SER A 199 16.53 -1.97 -5.72
C SER A 199 16.12 -3.41 -6.07
N ASP A 200 15.69 -3.63 -7.31
CA ASP A 200 15.35 -4.96 -7.86
C ASP A 200 16.48 -5.99 -7.66
N TYR A 201 17.74 -5.55 -7.71
CA TYR A 201 18.89 -6.39 -7.43
C TYR A 201 18.89 -6.91 -5.99
N TYR A 202 18.58 -6.04 -5.03
CA TYR A 202 18.51 -6.40 -3.62
C TYR A 202 17.31 -7.32 -3.33
N LYS A 203 16.13 -6.99 -3.86
CA LYS A 203 14.92 -7.82 -3.75
C LYS A 203 15.18 -9.23 -4.28
N THR A 204 15.79 -9.34 -5.45
CA THR A 204 16.13 -10.63 -6.07
C THR A 204 17.12 -11.42 -5.22
N LYS A 205 18.21 -10.79 -4.77
CA LYS A 205 19.22 -11.46 -3.92
C LYS A 205 18.62 -11.96 -2.61
N TYR A 206 17.77 -11.16 -1.98
CA TYR A 206 17.12 -11.52 -0.73
C TYR A 206 16.18 -12.72 -0.88
N ILE A 207 15.35 -12.73 -1.93
CA ILE A 207 14.46 -13.86 -2.24
C ILE A 207 15.28 -15.14 -2.43
N TRP A 208 16.35 -15.09 -3.24
CA TRP A 208 17.20 -16.26 -3.48
C TRP A 208 17.94 -16.74 -2.23
N GLU A 209 18.39 -15.84 -1.35
CA GLU A 209 19.07 -16.22 -0.12
C GLU A 209 18.11 -16.90 0.87
N ARG A 210 16.88 -16.42 0.98
CA ARG A 210 15.83 -17.03 1.81
C ARG A 210 15.33 -18.35 1.24
N LEU A 211 15.30 -18.48 -0.08
CA LEU A 211 15.04 -19.74 -0.75
C LEU A 211 16.23 -20.72 -0.60
N GLY A 212 17.47 -20.27 -0.52
CA GLY A 212 18.64 -21.15 -0.38
C GLY A 212 18.85 -21.77 1.01
N LYS A 213 18.09 -21.36 2.02
CA LYS A 213 18.20 -21.79 3.44
C LYS A 213 17.16 -22.85 3.83
#